data_AF-A0A841MLJ9-F1
#
_entry.id   AF-A0A841MLJ9-F1
#
_cell.length_a   1.000
_cell.length_b   1.000
_cell.length_c   1.000
_cell.angle_alpha   90.00
_cell.angle_beta   90.00
_cell.angle_gamma   90.00
#
_symmetry.space_group_name_H-M   'P 1'
#
loop_
_entity.id
_entity.type
_entity.pdbx_description
1 polymer ?
#
loop_
_entity_poly.entity_id
_entity_poly.type
_entity_poly.pdbx_seq_one_letter_code
_entity_poly.pdbx_strand_id
1 'polypeptide(L)'
;MRLDKIVLILFTFLLVGCQENPVCCTVIDIGFDLTVTDDQGNDLLDQNNPNSFKEEFINLYYMEEGEKVRVFNGGLDHPKNFFIYKDEQNDNYVMRVFLGGDYPIGETIIEWNKDESDTFVSEMKKLGDSGIILTKVWYQDDLVYDTKSLETASIFSLTK
;
A
#
# COMPACT_ATOMS: atom_id res chain seq x y z
N MET A 1 -41.92 -28.42 44.19
CA MET A 1 -40.70 -28.64 43.39
C MET A 1 -39.54 -28.05 44.19
N ARG A 2 -38.67 -28.91 44.75
CA ARG A 2 -37.68 -28.50 45.75
C ARG A 2 -36.60 -27.60 45.10
N LEU A 3 -36.15 -26.59 45.86
CA LEU A 3 -35.15 -25.58 45.45
C LEU A 3 -33.82 -26.22 45.01
N ASP A 4 -33.55 -27.45 45.45
CA ASP A 4 -32.37 -28.27 45.15
C ASP A 4 -32.24 -28.63 43.66
N LYS A 5 -33.34 -28.73 42.90
CA LYS A 5 -33.30 -29.07 41.47
C LYS A 5 -33.12 -27.88 40.52
N ILE A 6 -33.45 -26.66 40.97
CA ILE A 6 -33.30 -25.44 40.17
C ILE A 6 -31.84 -24.97 40.14
N VAL A 7 -31.09 -25.20 41.22
CA VAL A 7 -29.66 -24.84 41.32
C VAL A 7 -28.80 -25.63 40.33
N LEU A 8 -29.18 -26.87 39.99
CA LEU A 8 -28.40 -27.73 39.09
C LEU A 8 -28.54 -27.33 37.60
N ILE A 9 -29.64 -26.67 37.22
CA ILE A 9 -29.92 -26.25 35.83
C ILE A 9 -29.22 -24.92 35.51
N LEU A 10 -28.93 -24.09 36.52
CA LEU A 10 -28.26 -22.80 36.31
C LEU A 10 -26.74 -22.93 36.06
N PHE A 11 -26.14 -24.08 36.40
CA PHE A 11 -24.68 -24.26 36.31
C PHE A 11 -24.21 -24.78 34.93
N THR A 12 -25.12 -25.28 34.09
CA THR A 12 -24.77 -25.89 32.79
C THR A 12 -24.66 -24.89 31.64
N PHE A 13 -25.08 -23.63 31.82
CA PHE A 13 -25.01 -22.58 30.79
C PHE A 13 -23.68 -21.80 30.75
N LEU A 14 -22.74 -22.07 31.68
CA LEU A 14 -21.50 -21.29 31.80
C LEU A 14 -20.31 -21.80 30.98
N LEU A 15 -20.47 -22.86 30.18
CA LEU A 15 -19.35 -23.54 29.50
C LEU A 15 -19.31 -23.38 27.97
N VAL A 16 -20.12 -22.51 27.38
CA VAL A 16 -20.05 -22.20 25.94
C VAL A 16 -19.64 -20.73 25.74
N GLY A 17 -18.46 -20.39 26.24
CA GLY A 17 -17.75 -19.18 25.85
C GLY A 17 -16.69 -19.56 24.82
N CYS A 18 -17.06 -19.60 23.53
CA CYS A 18 -16.07 -19.72 22.47
C CYS A 18 -15.31 -18.39 22.43
N GLN A 19 -14.09 -18.35 22.97
CA GLN A 19 -13.18 -17.24 22.71
C GLN A 19 -12.67 -17.40 21.28
N GLU A 20 -13.38 -16.81 20.32
CA GLU A 20 -12.72 -16.42 19.08
C GLU A 20 -11.66 -15.39 19.46
N ASN A 21 -10.39 -15.78 19.37
CA ASN A 21 -9.33 -14.79 19.45
C ASN A 21 -9.59 -13.82 18.28
N PRO A 22 -9.87 -12.53 18.55
CA PRO A 22 -9.95 -11.58 17.45
C PRO A 22 -8.60 -11.66 16.75
N VAL A 23 -8.61 -11.99 15.46
CA VAL A 23 -7.46 -11.81 14.59
C VAL A 23 -7.22 -10.31 14.56
N CYS A 24 -6.52 -9.81 15.57
CA CYS A 24 -6.15 -8.42 15.61
C CYS A 24 -5.09 -8.26 14.54
N CYS A 25 -5.31 -7.18 13.80
CA CYS A 25 -4.25 -6.47 13.12
C CYS A 25 -3.83 -7.18 11.82
N THR A 26 -4.57 -6.86 10.76
CA THR A 26 -4.16 -7.15 9.39
C THR A 26 -2.88 -6.38 9.09
N VAL A 27 -1.80 -7.10 8.73
CA VAL A 27 -0.54 -6.48 8.30
C VAL A 27 -0.60 -6.31 6.79
N ILE A 28 -0.51 -5.08 6.32
CA ILE A 28 -0.49 -4.78 4.88
C ILE A 28 0.86 -4.14 4.56
N ASP A 29 1.74 -4.89 3.92
CA ASP A 29 3.07 -4.45 3.49
C ASP A 29 3.11 -4.38 1.96
N ILE A 30 2.61 -3.26 1.45
CA ILE A 30 2.45 -2.98 0.02
C ILE A 30 3.20 -1.71 -0.40
N GLY A 31 4.15 -1.28 0.42
CA GLY A 31 4.98 -0.13 0.15
C GLY A 31 5.95 -0.40 -1.01
N PHE A 32 6.06 0.56 -1.91
CA PHE A 32 7.01 0.55 -3.01
C PHE A 32 7.67 1.93 -3.08
N ASP A 33 9.00 1.94 -3.13
CA ASP A 33 9.79 3.18 -3.10
C ASP A 33 10.26 3.52 -4.51
N LEU A 34 10.12 4.79 -4.88
CA LEU A 34 10.55 5.29 -6.17
C LEU A 34 11.19 6.68 -6.08
N THR A 35 12.10 6.94 -7.01
CA THR A 35 12.70 8.25 -7.30
C THR A 35 12.20 8.73 -8.64
N VAL A 36 12.10 10.05 -8.81
CA VAL A 36 11.64 10.64 -10.07
C VAL A 36 12.60 11.76 -10.45
N THR A 37 13.20 11.66 -11.64
CA THR A 37 14.10 12.69 -12.17
C THR A 37 13.69 13.12 -13.57
N ASP A 38 14.13 14.29 -13.99
CA ASP A 38 14.09 14.65 -15.41
C ASP A 38 15.25 14.02 -16.20
N ASP A 39 15.24 14.19 -17.52
CA ASP A 39 16.32 13.79 -18.45
C ASP A 39 17.71 14.38 -18.09
N GLN A 40 17.77 15.45 -17.29
CA GLN A 40 19.01 16.08 -16.83
C GLN A 40 19.45 15.57 -15.45
N GLY A 41 18.67 14.69 -14.82
CA GLY A 41 18.92 14.13 -13.51
C GLY A 41 18.50 15.03 -12.34
N ASN A 42 17.70 16.08 -12.58
CA ASN A 42 17.16 16.90 -11.49
C ASN A 42 16.04 16.13 -10.78
N ASP A 43 16.04 16.19 -9.45
CA ASP A 43 15.05 15.54 -8.60
C ASP A 43 13.67 16.23 -8.73
N LEU A 44 12.68 15.50 -9.25
CA LEU A 44 11.32 15.99 -9.43
C LEU A 44 10.42 15.74 -8.21
N LEU A 45 10.94 15.15 -7.14
CA LEU A 45 10.28 15.00 -5.84
C LEU A 45 10.76 16.04 -4.82
N ASP A 46 11.88 16.74 -5.06
CA ASP A 46 12.31 17.87 -4.22
C ASP A 46 11.29 19.02 -4.30
N GLN A 47 10.57 19.25 -3.19
CA GLN A 47 9.54 20.28 -3.15
C GLN A 47 10.09 21.71 -3.32
N ASN A 48 11.41 21.92 -3.19
CA ASN A 48 12.09 23.20 -3.47
C ASN A 48 12.48 23.39 -4.93
N ASN A 49 12.53 22.31 -5.74
CA ASN A 49 12.73 22.42 -7.18
C ASN A 49 11.51 23.12 -7.81
N PRO A 50 11.67 24.20 -8.60
CA PRO A 50 10.55 24.87 -9.27
C PRO A 50 9.80 23.97 -10.26
N ASN A 51 10.47 22.94 -10.80
CA ASN A 51 9.91 22.00 -11.76
C ASN A 51 9.42 20.69 -11.12
N SER A 52 9.46 20.54 -9.78
CA SER A 52 9.02 19.30 -9.14
C SER A 52 7.51 19.07 -9.25
N PHE A 53 7.14 17.79 -9.19
CA PHE A 53 5.77 17.39 -8.92
C PHE A 53 5.43 17.75 -7.47
N LYS A 54 4.51 18.71 -7.31
CA LYS A 54 4.08 19.16 -5.99
C LYS A 54 3.13 18.14 -5.38
N GLU A 55 3.41 17.77 -4.13
CA GLU A 55 2.65 16.76 -3.38
C GLU A 55 1.13 17.03 -3.37
N GLU A 56 0.73 18.30 -3.34
CA GLU A 56 -0.67 18.71 -3.37
C GLU A 56 -1.40 18.30 -4.65
N PHE A 57 -0.70 18.27 -5.79
CA PHE A 57 -1.25 17.90 -7.10
C PHE A 57 -1.16 16.41 -7.42
N ILE A 58 -0.28 15.67 -6.73
CA ILE A 58 -0.18 14.23 -6.91
C ILE A 58 -1.44 13.56 -6.36
N ASN A 59 -2.07 12.73 -7.19
CA ASN A 59 -3.19 11.87 -6.81
C ASN A 59 -2.83 10.41 -7.07
N LEU A 60 -3.30 9.54 -6.20
CA LEU A 60 -3.22 8.09 -6.38
C LEU A 60 -4.61 7.55 -6.72
N TYR A 61 -4.67 6.61 -7.65
CA TYR A 61 -5.89 5.88 -7.98
C TYR A 61 -5.61 4.39 -8.01
N TYR A 62 -6.61 3.61 -7.64
CA TYR A 62 -6.62 2.16 -7.80
C TYR A 62 -7.65 1.78 -8.85
N MET A 63 -7.35 0.74 -9.64
CA MET A 63 -8.37 0.07 -10.43
C MET A 63 -9.06 -0.98 -9.57
N GLU A 64 -10.35 -0.80 -9.35
CA GLU A 64 -11.20 -1.68 -8.56
C GLU A 64 -12.41 -2.07 -9.41
N GLU A 65 -12.61 -3.37 -9.66
CA GLU A 65 -13.69 -3.90 -10.49
C GLU A 65 -13.80 -3.23 -11.89
N GLY A 66 -12.67 -2.76 -12.42
CA GLY A 66 -12.58 -2.06 -13.71
C GLY A 66 -12.84 -0.55 -13.65
N GLU A 67 -13.05 0.03 -12.46
CA GLU A 67 -13.24 1.47 -12.27
C GLU A 67 -11.98 2.14 -11.68
N LYS A 68 -11.66 3.34 -12.15
CA LYS A 68 -10.58 4.18 -11.59
C LYS A 68 -11.08 4.89 -10.34
N VAL A 69 -10.69 4.39 -9.16
CA VAL A 69 -11.10 4.90 -7.85
C VAL A 69 -10.00 5.77 -7.25
N ARG A 70 -10.32 7.03 -6.89
CA ARG A 70 -9.35 7.92 -6.25
C ARG A 70 -9.10 7.50 -4.81
N VAL A 71 -7.83 7.37 -4.45
CA VAL A 71 -7.43 7.01 -3.10
C VAL A 71 -7.46 8.24 -2.20
N PHE A 72 -8.32 8.20 -1.18
CA PHE A 72 -8.33 9.17 -0.11
C PHE A 72 -8.98 8.60 1.15
N ASN A 73 -8.21 8.45 2.22
CA ASN A 73 -8.72 8.08 3.54
C ASN A 73 -8.19 9.04 4.61
N GLY A 74 -9.02 10.03 4.98
CA GLY A 74 -8.66 11.06 5.96
C GLY A 74 -8.38 10.54 7.39
N GLY A 75 -8.64 9.26 7.68
CA GLY A 75 -8.30 8.63 8.95
C GLY A 75 -6.88 8.03 9.03
N LEU A 76 -6.12 8.04 7.93
CA LEU A 76 -4.75 7.53 7.88
C LEU A 76 -3.71 8.63 8.09
N ASP A 77 -2.51 8.26 8.55
CA ASP A 77 -1.35 9.16 8.65
C ASP A 77 -0.98 9.76 7.27
N HIS A 78 -1.19 8.98 6.21
CA HIS A 78 -0.99 9.38 4.82
C HIS A 78 -2.27 9.18 4.00
N PRO A 79 -3.21 10.16 4.00
CA PRO A 79 -4.53 9.98 3.41
C PRO A 79 -4.55 9.63 1.92
N LYS A 80 -3.53 10.05 1.16
CA LYS A 80 -3.40 9.76 -0.29
C LYS A 80 -2.65 8.44 -0.57
N ASN A 81 -2.33 7.64 0.45
CA ASN A 81 -1.54 6.40 0.34
C ASN A 81 -0.18 6.58 -0.36
N PHE A 82 0.45 7.72 -0.15
CA PHE A 82 1.86 7.91 -0.42
C PHE A 82 2.44 8.99 0.52
N PHE A 83 3.76 9.05 0.58
CA PHE A 83 4.47 10.19 1.15
C PHE A 83 5.84 10.35 0.49
N ILE A 84 6.39 11.56 0.55
CA ILE A 84 7.73 11.87 0.06
C ILE A 84 8.64 12.11 1.27
N TYR A 85 9.83 11.52 1.26
CA TYR A 85 10.83 11.70 2.31
C TYR A 85 12.22 11.90 1.70
N LYS A 86 13.11 12.53 2.46
CA LYS A 86 14.51 12.71 2.07
C LYS A 86 15.32 11.47 2.44
N ASP A 87 16.03 10.90 1.48
CA ASP A 87 17.05 9.89 1.74
C ASP A 87 18.39 10.58 2.01
N GLU A 88 18.72 10.69 3.30
CA GLU A 88 19.93 11.36 3.77
C GLU A 88 21.23 10.69 3.29
N GLN A 89 21.20 9.42 2.87
CA GLN A 89 22.40 8.72 2.39
C GLN A 89 22.77 9.13 0.97
N ASN A 90 21.76 9.34 0.12
CA ASN A 90 21.93 9.63 -1.30
C ASN A 90 21.66 11.10 -1.65
N ASP A 91 21.23 11.90 -0.66
CA ASP A 91 20.87 13.32 -0.79
C ASP A 91 19.82 13.60 -1.89
N ASN A 92 18.83 12.71 -1.99
CA ASN A 92 17.70 12.80 -2.90
C ASN A 92 16.37 12.57 -2.17
N TYR A 93 15.26 12.82 -2.87
CA TYR A 93 13.92 12.56 -2.37
C TYR A 93 13.37 11.26 -2.97
N VAL A 94 12.67 10.52 -2.12
CA VAL A 94 12.05 9.23 -2.44
C VAL A 94 10.58 9.34 -2.09
N MET A 95 9.74 8.82 -2.98
CA MET A 95 8.31 8.65 -2.73
C MET A 95 8.07 7.19 -2.36
N ARG A 96 7.48 6.97 -1.17
CA ARG A 96 6.86 5.69 -0.85
C ARG A 96 5.40 5.75 -1.29
N VAL A 97 5.01 4.84 -2.18
CA VAL A 97 3.63 4.63 -2.59
C VAL A 97 3.13 3.29 -2.06
N PHE A 98 1.89 3.24 -1.56
CA PHE A 98 1.25 1.98 -1.18
C PHE A 98 0.44 1.46 -2.39
N LEU A 99 0.96 0.45 -3.07
CA LEU A 99 0.34 -0.13 -4.27
C LEU A 99 -0.91 -0.95 -3.89
N GLY A 100 -1.98 -0.81 -4.66
CA GLY A 100 -3.26 -1.47 -4.38
C GLY A 100 -4.09 -1.74 -5.62
N GLY A 101 -5.40 -1.76 -5.45
CA GLY A 101 -6.39 -2.22 -6.44
C GLY A 101 -6.85 -3.64 -6.17
N ASP A 102 -7.40 -4.27 -7.21
CA ASP A 102 -7.92 -5.64 -7.13
C ASP A 102 -6.87 -6.64 -6.59
N TYR A 103 -7.33 -7.63 -5.82
CA TYR A 103 -6.48 -8.72 -5.34
C TYR A 103 -6.68 -9.97 -6.21
N PRO A 104 -5.61 -10.71 -6.58
CA PRO A 104 -4.21 -10.57 -6.17
C PRO A 104 -3.35 -9.68 -7.09
N ILE A 105 -3.91 -9.23 -8.21
CA ILE A 105 -3.21 -8.38 -9.17
C ILE A 105 -3.88 -7.02 -9.18
N GLY A 106 -3.19 -6.02 -8.62
CA GLY A 106 -3.70 -4.66 -8.48
C GLY A 106 -3.05 -3.71 -9.46
N GLU A 107 -3.81 -2.73 -9.93
CA GLU A 107 -3.31 -1.65 -10.78
C GLU A 107 -3.42 -0.32 -10.03
N THR A 108 -2.30 0.39 -9.94
CA THR A 108 -2.17 1.67 -9.25
C THR A 108 -1.71 2.73 -10.23
N ILE A 109 -2.43 3.83 -10.30
CA ILE A 109 -2.12 4.97 -11.16
C ILE A 109 -1.65 6.13 -10.29
N ILE A 110 -0.42 6.57 -10.52
CA ILE A 110 0.12 7.81 -9.95
C ILE A 110 -0.13 8.91 -10.97
N GLU A 111 -1.04 9.82 -10.67
CA GLU A 111 -1.28 11.04 -11.45
C GLU A 111 -0.43 12.15 -10.86
N TRP A 112 0.65 12.51 -11.55
CA TRP A 112 1.61 13.52 -11.11
C TRP A 112 1.05 14.94 -11.20
N ASN A 113 0.30 15.17 -12.27
CA ASN A 113 -0.42 16.40 -12.58
C ASN A 113 -1.55 16.10 -13.57
N LYS A 114 -2.22 17.14 -14.10
CA LYS A 114 -3.36 16.99 -15.00
C LYS A 114 -3.04 16.36 -16.37
N ASP A 115 -1.78 16.39 -16.78
CA ASP A 115 -1.33 15.96 -18.11
C ASP A 115 -0.48 14.68 -18.05
N GLU A 116 -0.10 14.22 -16.86
CA GLU A 116 0.90 13.17 -16.69
C GLU A 116 0.57 12.17 -15.58
N SER A 117 0.67 10.88 -15.92
CA SER A 117 0.48 9.78 -14.99
C SER A 117 1.29 8.54 -15.36
N ASP A 118 1.65 7.74 -14.36
CA ASP A 118 2.22 6.41 -14.53
C ASP A 118 1.30 5.34 -13.95
N THR A 119 1.35 4.14 -14.53
CA THR A 119 0.57 2.99 -14.08
C THR A 119 1.51 1.86 -13.68
N PHE A 120 1.30 1.33 -12.49
CA PHE A 120 2.02 0.19 -11.93
C PHE A 120 1.05 -0.97 -11.75
N VAL A 121 1.46 -2.15 -12.21
CA VAL A 121 0.77 -3.40 -11.91
C VAL A 121 1.52 -4.10 -10.79
N SER A 122 0.81 -4.65 -9.82
CA SER A 122 1.38 -5.26 -8.62
C SER A 122 0.82 -6.65 -8.38
N GLU A 123 1.66 -7.59 -7.92
CA GLU A 123 1.22 -8.89 -7.41
C GLU A 123 1.33 -8.92 -5.89
N MET A 124 0.18 -9.12 -5.25
CA MET A 124 0.05 -9.23 -3.80
C MET A 124 -0.23 -10.67 -3.39
N LYS A 125 0.32 -11.10 -2.26
CA LYS A 125 0.06 -12.43 -1.68
C LYS A 125 -0.41 -12.32 -0.24
N LYS A 126 -1.29 -13.24 0.13
CA LYS A 126 -1.62 -13.43 1.55
C LYS A 126 -0.42 -13.99 2.30
N LEU A 127 -0.15 -13.43 3.47
CA LEU A 127 0.82 -13.91 4.43
C LEU A 127 0.06 -14.45 5.65
N GLY A 128 -0.14 -15.77 5.69
CA GLY A 128 -1.00 -16.41 6.71
C GLY A 128 -2.46 -15.97 6.61
N ASP A 129 -3.13 -15.89 7.75
CA ASP A 129 -4.57 -15.61 7.81
C ASP A 129 -4.93 -14.11 7.79
N SER A 130 -3.95 -13.23 8.02
CA SER A 130 -4.20 -11.78 8.20
C SER A 130 -3.20 -10.85 7.53
N GLY A 131 -2.21 -11.34 6.79
CA GLY A 131 -1.23 -10.50 6.10
C GLY A 131 -1.51 -10.36 4.61
N ILE A 132 -1.18 -9.21 4.04
CA ILE A 132 -1.02 -9.02 2.59
C ILE A 132 0.37 -8.41 2.37
N ILE A 133 1.14 -8.99 1.46
CA ILE A 133 2.47 -8.50 1.09
C ILE A 133 2.55 -8.27 -0.43
N LEU A 134 3.27 -7.23 -0.82
CA LEU A 134 3.70 -7.01 -2.19
C LEU A 134 4.80 -8.01 -2.54
N THR A 135 4.68 -8.65 -3.70
CA THR A 135 5.66 -9.65 -4.15
C THR A 135 6.29 -9.30 -5.49
N LYS A 136 5.56 -8.63 -6.38
CA LYS A 136 6.09 -8.16 -7.66
C LYS A 136 5.48 -6.82 -8.06
N VAL A 137 6.23 -6.04 -8.82
CA VAL A 137 5.76 -4.82 -9.48
C VAL A 137 6.23 -4.82 -10.93
N TRP A 138 5.32 -4.44 -11.82
CA TRP A 138 5.60 -4.17 -13.22
C TRP A 138 5.29 -2.72 -13.57
N TYR A 139 6.12 -2.17 -14.44
CA TYR A 139 5.95 -0.85 -15.03
C TYR A 139 6.25 -0.95 -16.53
N GLN A 140 5.32 -0.50 -17.38
CA GLN A 140 5.41 -0.65 -18.83
C GLN A 140 5.77 -2.08 -19.30
N ASP A 141 5.10 -3.08 -18.71
CA ASP A 141 5.32 -4.52 -18.94
C ASP A 141 6.66 -5.10 -18.43
N ASP A 142 7.58 -4.27 -17.95
CA ASP A 142 8.86 -4.72 -17.38
C ASP A 142 8.73 -5.04 -15.89
N LEU A 143 9.33 -6.15 -15.44
CA LEU A 143 9.39 -6.54 -14.03
C LEU A 143 10.44 -5.68 -13.30
N VAL A 144 9.99 -4.74 -12.46
CA VAL A 144 10.86 -3.77 -11.78
C VAL A 144 11.13 -4.12 -10.31
N TYR A 145 10.31 -4.98 -9.73
CA TYR A 145 10.45 -5.49 -8.37
C TYR A 145 10.01 -6.95 -8.29
N ASP A 146 10.81 -7.80 -7.67
CA ASP A 146 10.43 -9.15 -7.26
C ASP A 146 11.12 -9.49 -5.94
N THR A 147 10.33 -9.79 -4.89
CA THR A 147 10.87 -10.16 -3.58
C THR A 147 11.79 -11.39 -3.60
N LYS A 148 11.77 -12.19 -4.67
CA LYS A 148 12.61 -13.38 -4.85
C LYS A 148 13.86 -13.11 -5.71
N SER A 149 13.98 -11.92 -6.29
CA SER A 149 15.10 -11.55 -7.15
C SER A 149 16.06 -10.63 -6.41
N LEU A 150 17.36 -10.82 -6.65
CA LEU A 150 18.39 -9.85 -6.25
C LEU A 150 18.71 -8.86 -7.39
N GLU A 151 18.11 -9.05 -8.57
CA GLU A 151 18.38 -8.25 -9.76
C GLU A 151 17.48 -7.01 -9.84
N THR A 152 16.37 -6.99 -9.11
CA THR A 152 15.45 -5.85 -9.06
C THR A 152 15.85 -4.86 -7.98
N ALA A 153 15.69 -3.57 -8.25
CA ALA A 153 16.07 -2.52 -7.31
C ALA A 153 15.11 -2.43 -6.12
N SER A 154 15.64 -2.11 -4.93
CA SER A 154 14.82 -1.81 -3.75
C SER A 154 14.09 -0.46 -3.89
N ILE A 155 14.65 0.46 -4.67
CA ILE A 155 14.05 1.75 -5.03
C ILE A 155 14.06 1.84 -6.56
N PHE A 156 12.90 2.06 -7.15
CA PHE A 156 12.77 2.17 -8.60
C PHE A 156 13.01 3.61 -9.08
N SER A 157 13.68 3.80 -10.22
CA SER A 157 13.94 5.12 -10.79
C SER A 157 13.05 5.37 -12.00
N LEU A 158 12.25 6.43 -11.94
CA LEU A 158 11.50 6.98 -13.05
C LEU A 158 12.24 8.19 -13.65
N THR A 159 12.31 8.26 -14.98
CA THR A 159 12.80 9.42 -15.71
C THR A 159 11.66 10.02 -16.53
N LYS A 160 11.51 11.34 -16.46
CA LYS A 160 10.42 12.13 -17.07
C LYS A 160 10.92 13.18 -18.05
#